data_AF-A0A1L9N8S1-F1
#
_entry.id   AF-A0A1L9N8S1-F1
#
_cell.length_a   1.000
_cell.length_b   1.000
_cell.length_c   1.000
_cell.angle_alpha   90.00
_cell.angle_beta   90.00
_cell.angle_gamma   90.00
#
_symmetry.space_group_name_H-M   'P 1'
#
loop_
_entity.id
_entity.type
_entity.pdbx_description
1 polymer ?
#
loop_
_entity_poly.entity_id
_entity_poly.type
_entity_poly.pdbx_seq_one_letter_code
_entity_poly.pdbx_strand_id
1 'polypeptide(L)'
;MGPKASVFVPLYVYPAPGAWDPLEKVISSHPDVNFTVVVNPGSGPGPNALPDGNYTREIPKLASYGNVRLLGYVATTYAQRNFSLVRRDIETYAAWPTNSSNPNLAVRGIFFDETPQQYENNTLAYLQDLTAVVKTTAGLGPDHYVVHNPGTIPDARYLPTADSTVVFEATYETFLERQGAKLFKEIPNSTRSQLCAVVHSVPDSVEGHKFRDLVKQVRKVADEIFITHLDTDYYASFGSQWEEFVELMARS
;
A
#
# COMPACT_ATOMS: atom_id res chain seq x y z
N MET A 1 22.18 -1.03 4.47
CA MET A 1 20.88 -0.57 4.98
C MET A 1 20.04 -1.72 5.57
N GLY A 2 20.57 -2.93 5.67
CA GLY A 2 19.77 -4.09 6.13
C GLY A 2 19.09 -4.75 4.93
N PRO A 3 18.11 -5.64 5.12
CA PRO A 3 17.42 -6.27 3.99
C PRO A 3 16.76 -5.21 3.10
N LYS A 4 16.64 -5.50 1.79
CA LYS A 4 15.87 -4.66 0.87
C LYS A 4 14.39 -4.69 1.26
N ALA A 5 13.65 -3.67 0.85
CA ALA A 5 12.21 -3.55 1.06
C ALA A 5 11.62 -2.82 -0.14
N SER A 6 10.34 -3.02 -0.41
CA SER A 6 9.57 -2.25 -1.39
C SER A 6 9.14 -0.92 -0.80
N VAL A 7 9.04 0.09 -1.66
CA VAL A 7 8.42 1.36 -1.32
C VAL A 7 6.91 1.19 -1.42
N PHE A 8 6.20 1.34 -0.31
CA PHE A 8 4.74 1.38 -0.29
C PHE A 8 4.27 2.81 -0.51
N VAL A 9 3.25 3.02 -1.35
CA VAL A 9 2.75 4.36 -1.71
C VAL A 9 1.22 4.37 -1.66
N PRO A 10 0.61 4.87 -0.58
CA PRO A 10 -0.81 5.22 -0.58
C PRO A 10 -1.01 6.49 -1.43
N LEU A 11 -1.17 6.32 -2.75
CA LEU A 11 -1.23 7.41 -3.71
C LEU A 11 -2.64 7.99 -3.79
N TYR A 12 -3.03 8.72 -2.76
CA TYR A 12 -4.34 9.39 -2.66
C TYR A 12 -4.27 10.83 -3.17
N VAL A 13 -3.19 11.18 -3.88
CA VAL A 13 -3.03 12.40 -4.68
C VAL A 13 -3.94 12.29 -5.90
N TYR A 14 -4.83 13.28 -6.10
CA TYR A 14 -5.64 13.33 -7.32
C TYR A 14 -4.76 13.48 -8.58
N PRO A 15 -4.94 12.67 -9.64
CA PRO A 15 -4.07 12.66 -10.84
C PRO A 15 -4.29 13.85 -11.79
N ALA A 16 -4.34 15.08 -11.27
CA ALA A 16 -4.22 16.26 -12.13
C ALA A 16 -2.91 16.17 -12.94
N PRO A 17 -2.84 16.73 -14.17
CA PRO A 17 -1.62 16.70 -14.96
C PRO A 17 -0.41 17.21 -14.16
N GLY A 18 0.64 16.39 -14.07
CA GLY A 18 1.86 16.70 -13.31
C GLY A 18 1.84 16.29 -11.83
N ALA A 19 0.69 15.94 -11.26
CA ALA A 19 0.57 15.67 -9.82
C ALA A 19 1.31 14.40 -9.37
N TRP A 20 1.47 13.41 -10.27
CA TRP A 20 2.18 12.15 -10.00
C TRP A 20 3.64 12.16 -10.48
N ASP A 21 4.11 13.25 -11.08
CA ASP A 21 5.50 13.37 -11.58
C ASP A 21 6.56 13.08 -10.50
N PRO A 22 6.40 13.48 -9.21
CA PRO A 22 7.36 13.12 -8.17
C PRO A 22 7.50 11.61 -7.95
N LEU A 23 6.42 10.84 -8.13
CA LEU A 23 6.45 9.38 -8.05
C LEU A 23 7.08 8.78 -9.32
N GLU A 24 6.67 9.25 -10.50
CA GLU A 24 7.23 8.76 -11.78
C GLU A 24 8.74 9.00 -11.88
N LYS A 25 9.21 10.15 -11.37
CA LYS A 25 10.64 10.50 -11.30
C LYS A 25 11.45 9.49 -10.48
N VAL A 26 10.99 9.13 -9.29
CA VAL A 26 11.73 8.19 -8.43
C VAL A 26 11.62 6.75 -8.93
N ILE A 27 10.49 6.35 -9.52
CA ILE A 27 10.32 5.02 -10.14
C ILE A 27 11.34 4.84 -11.27
N SER A 28 11.42 5.82 -12.17
CA SER A 28 12.32 5.77 -13.33
C SER A 28 13.80 5.87 -12.95
N SER A 29 14.12 6.62 -11.89
CA SER A 29 15.51 6.80 -11.41
C SER A 29 16.02 5.61 -10.59
N HIS A 30 15.12 4.75 -10.06
CA HIS A 30 15.46 3.62 -9.20
C HIS A 30 14.83 2.30 -9.70
N PRO A 31 15.23 1.78 -10.88
CA PRO A 31 14.64 0.57 -11.44
C PRO A 31 14.88 -0.71 -10.61
N ASP A 32 15.81 -0.67 -9.65
CA ASP A 32 16.12 -1.77 -8.73
C ASP A 32 15.34 -1.71 -7.40
N VAL A 33 14.45 -0.74 -7.26
CA VAL A 33 13.48 -0.60 -6.17
C VAL A 33 12.10 -0.97 -6.67
N ASN A 34 11.41 -1.86 -5.95
CA ASN A 34 10.02 -2.20 -6.21
C ASN A 34 9.09 -1.20 -5.51
N PHE A 35 8.00 -0.84 -6.18
CA PHE A 35 6.97 0.06 -5.67
C PHE A 35 5.62 -0.65 -5.61
N THR A 36 4.99 -0.69 -4.43
CA THR A 36 3.60 -1.08 -4.26
C THR A 36 2.78 0.19 -4.12
N VAL A 37 1.96 0.51 -5.12
CA VAL A 37 1.25 1.79 -5.21
C VAL A 37 -0.26 1.54 -5.15
N VAL A 38 -0.93 2.13 -4.18
CA VAL A 38 -2.38 2.03 -4.01
C VAL A 38 -3.06 3.22 -4.67
N VAL A 39 -3.89 2.96 -5.67
CA VAL A 39 -4.73 4.00 -6.30
C VAL A 39 -6.13 4.00 -5.68
N ASN A 40 -6.69 5.20 -5.48
CA ASN A 40 -7.97 5.36 -4.81
C ASN A 40 -8.84 6.46 -5.47
N PRO A 41 -9.57 6.14 -6.55
CA PRO A 41 -10.45 7.09 -7.23
C PRO A 41 -11.49 7.80 -6.34
N GLY A 42 -12.03 7.12 -5.32
CA GLY A 42 -13.02 7.70 -4.41
C GLY A 42 -13.47 6.73 -3.33
N SER A 43 -12.56 6.34 -2.44
CA SER A 43 -12.74 5.28 -1.44
C SER A 43 -13.17 3.95 -2.06
N GLY A 44 -12.57 3.62 -3.19
CA GLY A 44 -13.01 2.58 -4.11
C GLY A 44 -12.76 2.97 -5.57
N PRO A 45 -13.18 2.13 -6.54
CA PRO A 45 -12.98 2.39 -7.97
C PRO A 45 -13.88 3.51 -8.53
N GLY A 46 -14.75 4.08 -7.69
CA GLY A 46 -15.79 5.03 -8.08
C GLY A 46 -17.12 4.34 -8.42
N PRO A 47 -18.18 5.12 -8.72
CA PRO A 47 -19.52 4.59 -8.99
C PRO A 47 -19.68 4.00 -10.40
N ASN A 48 -18.73 4.27 -11.31
CA ASN A 48 -18.78 3.90 -12.72
C ASN A 48 -17.82 2.75 -13.04
N ALA A 49 -17.97 2.17 -14.22
CA ALA A 49 -17.13 1.06 -14.70
C ALA A 49 -15.65 1.45 -14.93
N LEU A 50 -15.37 2.74 -15.09
CA LEU A 50 -14.04 3.33 -15.24
C LEU A 50 -13.95 4.58 -14.35
N PRO A 51 -12.75 4.93 -13.86
CA PRO A 51 -12.53 6.18 -13.16
C PRO A 51 -12.52 7.35 -14.16
N ASP A 52 -12.33 8.58 -13.68
CA ASP A 52 -12.37 9.76 -14.54
C ASP A 52 -11.21 9.83 -15.57
N GLY A 53 -11.27 10.87 -16.42
CA GLY A 53 -10.26 11.13 -17.46
C GLY A 53 -8.84 11.34 -16.95
N ASN A 54 -8.67 11.76 -15.69
CA ASN A 54 -7.35 11.97 -15.09
C ASN A 54 -6.75 10.63 -14.66
N TYR A 55 -7.51 9.79 -13.96
CA TYR A 55 -7.06 8.44 -13.60
C TYR A 55 -6.78 7.58 -14.82
N THR A 56 -7.68 7.59 -15.81
CA THR A 56 -7.51 6.80 -17.04
C THR A 56 -6.30 7.23 -17.88
N ARG A 57 -5.84 8.48 -17.74
CA ARG A 57 -4.62 8.99 -18.37
C ARG A 57 -3.35 8.61 -17.60
N GLU A 58 -3.36 8.73 -16.28
CA GLU A 58 -2.14 8.61 -15.45
C GLU A 58 -1.81 7.17 -15.03
N ILE A 59 -2.82 6.34 -14.74
CA ILE A 59 -2.61 4.94 -14.31
C ILE A 59 -1.78 4.15 -15.34
N PRO A 60 -2.06 4.21 -16.66
CA PRO A 60 -1.26 3.49 -17.65
C PRO A 60 0.22 3.87 -17.70
N LYS A 61 0.57 5.09 -17.31
CA LYS A 61 1.98 5.52 -17.24
C LYS A 61 2.71 4.76 -16.13
N LEU A 62 2.14 4.75 -14.92
CA LEU A 62 2.71 4.00 -13.79
C LEU A 62 2.73 2.50 -14.05
N ALA A 63 1.67 1.95 -14.65
CA ALA A 63 1.57 0.53 -14.98
C ALA A 63 2.61 0.06 -16.01
N SER A 64 3.21 0.98 -16.79
CA SER A 64 4.22 0.65 -17.79
C SER A 64 5.59 0.30 -17.20
N TYR A 65 5.82 0.63 -15.93
CA TYR A 65 7.08 0.37 -15.24
C TYR A 65 7.11 -1.04 -14.64
N GLY A 66 8.11 -1.83 -15.01
CA GLY A 66 8.24 -3.23 -14.56
C GLY A 66 8.46 -3.40 -13.05
N ASN A 67 8.94 -2.35 -12.37
CA ASN A 67 9.14 -2.31 -10.92
C ASN A 67 7.93 -1.71 -10.16
N VAL A 68 6.78 -1.52 -10.81
CA VAL A 68 5.56 -1.01 -10.18
C VAL A 68 4.49 -2.10 -10.11
N ARG A 69 3.87 -2.20 -8.93
CA ARG A 69 2.68 -2.99 -8.64
C ARG A 69 1.57 -2.04 -8.19
N LEU A 70 0.59 -1.80 -9.07
CA LEU A 70 -0.59 -1.02 -8.72
C LEU A 70 -1.61 -1.90 -8.00
N LEU A 71 -2.23 -1.38 -6.94
CA LEU A 71 -3.32 -2.01 -6.19
C LEU A 71 -4.54 -1.09 -6.18
N GLY A 72 -5.73 -1.67 -6.32
CA GLY A 72 -6.99 -0.94 -6.14
C GLY A 72 -7.38 -0.87 -4.67
N TYR A 73 -7.67 0.32 -4.16
CA TYR A 73 -8.21 0.52 -2.81
C TYR A 73 -9.66 0.00 -2.72
N VAL A 74 -9.98 -0.79 -1.69
CA VAL A 74 -11.35 -1.22 -1.34
C VAL A 74 -11.54 -1.19 0.17
N ALA A 75 -12.49 -0.39 0.66
CA ALA A 75 -12.84 -0.38 2.09
C ALA A 75 -13.63 -1.64 2.50
N THR A 76 -13.34 -2.18 3.68
CA THR A 76 -14.05 -3.34 4.28
C THR A 76 -14.85 -2.99 5.53
N THR A 77 -14.65 -1.80 6.11
CA THR A 77 -15.36 -1.31 7.31
C THR A 77 -15.29 -2.33 8.45
N TYR A 78 -14.09 -2.77 8.81
CA TYR A 78 -13.82 -3.75 9.86
C TYR A 78 -14.56 -5.08 9.66
N ALA A 79 -14.56 -5.54 8.40
CA ALA A 79 -15.29 -6.71 7.91
C ALA A 79 -16.83 -6.62 8.08
N GLN A 80 -17.39 -5.42 8.32
CA GLN A 80 -18.84 -5.20 8.40
C GLN A 80 -19.46 -4.79 7.07
N ARG A 81 -18.65 -4.39 6.08
CA ARG A 81 -19.17 -4.04 4.75
C ARG A 81 -19.69 -5.30 4.06
N ASN A 82 -20.88 -5.22 3.49
CA ASN A 82 -21.52 -6.35 2.80
C ASN A 82 -20.57 -6.94 1.74
N PHE A 83 -20.31 -8.25 1.84
CA PHE A 83 -19.37 -8.98 0.98
C PHE A 83 -19.61 -8.73 -0.52
N SER A 84 -20.88 -8.69 -0.95
CA SER A 84 -21.22 -8.47 -2.35
C SER A 84 -20.82 -7.08 -2.87
N LEU A 85 -20.82 -6.06 -2.00
CA LEU A 85 -20.38 -4.71 -2.34
C LEU A 85 -18.86 -4.63 -2.45
N VAL A 86 -18.14 -5.29 -1.54
CA VAL A 86 -16.68 -5.39 -1.61
C VAL A 86 -16.27 -6.15 -2.87
N ARG A 87 -16.90 -7.29 -3.15
CA ARG A 87 -16.68 -8.08 -4.36
C ARG A 87 -16.94 -7.26 -5.64
N ARG A 88 -18.02 -6.47 -5.68
CA ARG A 88 -18.31 -5.60 -6.82
C ARG A 88 -17.18 -4.61 -7.08
N ASP A 89 -16.61 -4.03 -6.03
CA ASP A 89 -15.50 -3.08 -6.19
C ASP A 89 -14.23 -3.79 -6.70
N ILE A 90 -13.93 -5.00 -6.22
CA ILE A 90 -12.85 -5.85 -6.75
C ILE A 90 -13.05 -6.13 -8.25
N GLU A 91 -14.24 -6.59 -8.63
CA GLU A 91 -14.59 -6.90 -10.01
C GLU A 91 -14.56 -5.65 -10.91
N THR A 92 -14.85 -4.47 -10.36
CA THR A 92 -14.78 -3.21 -11.10
C THR A 92 -13.33 -2.88 -11.48
N TYR A 93 -12.39 -2.95 -10.53
CA TYR A 93 -10.96 -2.78 -10.84
C TYR A 93 -10.47 -3.83 -11.83
N ALA A 94 -10.86 -5.09 -11.64
CA ALA A 94 -10.46 -6.20 -12.52
C ALA A 94 -10.96 -6.02 -13.97
N ALA A 95 -12.10 -5.36 -14.17
CA ALA A 95 -12.69 -5.12 -15.48
C ALA A 95 -12.15 -3.87 -16.18
N TRP A 96 -11.39 -2.99 -15.51
CA TRP A 96 -10.81 -1.78 -16.12
C TRP A 96 -10.09 -2.01 -17.45
N PRO A 97 -9.18 -2.99 -17.62
CA PRO A 97 -8.49 -3.17 -18.89
C PRO A 97 -9.43 -3.53 -20.04
N THR A 98 -10.43 -4.38 -19.76
CA THR A 98 -11.43 -4.79 -20.75
C THR A 98 -12.38 -3.64 -21.09
N ASN A 99 -12.91 -2.93 -20.07
CA ASN A 99 -13.86 -1.84 -20.25
C ASN A 99 -13.25 -0.63 -20.98
N SER A 100 -11.94 -0.41 -20.81
CA SER A 100 -11.22 0.68 -21.48
C SER A 100 -10.58 0.28 -22.81
N SER A 101 -10.52 -1.01 -23.12
CA SER A 101 -9.69 -1.55 -24.22
C SER A 101 -8.21 -1.13 -24.11
N ASN A 102 -7.72 -0.88 -22.89
CA ASN A 102 -6.34 -0.51 -22.62
C ASN A 102 -5.75 -1.48 -21.57
N PRO A 103 -4.84 -2.40 -21.95
CA PRO A 103 -4.29 -3.38 -21.01
C PRO A 103 -3.47 -2.76 -19.88
N ASN A 104 -2.96 -1.54 -20.06
CA ASN A 104 -2.20 -0.82 -19.03
C ASN A 104 -3.11 -0.03 -18.07
N LEU A 105 -4.40 0.15 -18.37
CA LEU A 105 -5.36 0.63 -17.38
C LEU A 105 -5.81 -0.54 -16.51
N ALA A 106 -4.92 -1.00 -15.63
CA ALA A 106 -5.14 -2.16 -14.79
C ALA A 106 -4.42 -2.02 -13.44
N VAL A 107 -4.89 -2.78 -12.46
CA VAL A 107 -4.18 -3.03 -11.19
C VAL A 107 -3.80 -4.50 -11.11
N ARG A 108 -2.81 -4.82 -10.28
CA ARG A 108 -2.25 -6.18 -10.11
C ARG A 108 -2.65 -6.80 -8.76
N GLY A 109 -3.70 -6.28 -8.13
CA GLY A 109 -4.14 -6.70 -6.81
C GLY A 109 -5.05 -5.67 -6.13
N ILE A 110 -5.41 -5.97 -4.88
CA ILE A 110 -6.33 -5.18 -4.06
C ILE A 110 -5.68 -4.86 -2.71
N PHE A 111 -5.86 -3.60 -2.29
CA PHE A 111 -5.60 -3.13 -0.95
C PHE A 111 -6.94 -3.03 -0.21
N PHE A 112 -7.15 -3.89 0.78
CA PHE A 112 -8.32 -3.85 1.64
C PHE A 112 -8.05 -2.96 2.83
N ASP A 113 -8.77 -1.84 2.90
CA ASP A 113 -8.67 -0.93 4.03
C ASP A 113 -9.64 -1.28 5.15
N GLU A 114 -9.32 -0.78 6.34
CA GLU A 114 -10.10 -0.94 7.57
C GLU A 114 -10.32 -2.42 7.92
N THR A 115 -9.32 -3.29 7.71
CA THR A 115 -9.45 -4.69 8.18
C THR A 115 -9.39 -4.76 9.71
N PRO A 116 -10.07 -5.71 10.36
CA PRO A 116 -10.16 -5.75 11.81
C PRO A 116 -8.91 -6.32 12.48
N GLN A 117 -8.71 -5.93 13.74
CA GLN A 117 -7.59 -6.40 14.57
C GLN A 117 -7.96 -7.62 15.40
N GLN A 118 -9.15 -7.61 16.00
CA GLN A 118 -9.59 -8.64 16.92
C GLN A 118 -9.96 -9.92 16.18
N TYR A 119 -9.59 -11.06 16.76
CA TYR A 119 -9.90 -12.34 16.16
C TYR A 119 -11.37 -12.72 16.31
N GLU A 120 -12.00 -13.03 15.20
CA GLU A 120 -13.31 -13.68 15.12
C GLU A 120 -13.32 -14.68 13.96
N ASN A 121 -13.94 -15.85 14.15
CA ASN A 121 -13.98 -16.88 13.11
C ASN A 121 -14.68 -16.39 11.82
N ASN A 122 -15.77 -15.63 11.95
CA ASN A 122 -16.52 -15.12 10.80
C ASN A 122 -15.71 -14.08 10.02
N THR A 123 -14.95 -13.26 10.73
CA THR A 123 -14.02 -12.29 10.14
C THR A 123 -12.88 -12.98 9.40
N LEU A 124 -12.30 -14.05 9.96
CA LEU A 124 -11.29 -14.83 9.27
C LEU A 124 -11.83 -15.41 7.95
N ALA A 125 -13.02 -16.03 8.01
CA ALA A 125 -13.67 -16.57 6.82
C ALA A 125 -13.95 -15.48 5.77
N TYR A 126 -14.44 -14.32 6.20
CA TYR A 126 -14.69 -13.17 5.33
C TYR A 126 -13.42 -12.73 4.58
N LEU A 127 -12.29 -12.56 5.30
CA LEU A 127 -11.02 -12.15 4.69
C LEU A 127 -10.42 -13.24 3.77
N GLN A 128 -10.58 -14.52 4.13
CA GLN A 128 -10.18 -15.64 3.28
C GLN A 128 -10.98 -15.69 1.98
N ASP A 129 -12.29 -15.48 2.06
CA ASP A 129 -13.17 -15.46 0.88
C ASP A 129 -12.83 -14.27 -0.04
N LEU A 130 -12.57 -13.08 0.51
CA LEU A 130 -12.11 -11.93 -0.28
C LEU A 130 -10.77 -12.22 -0.98
N THR A 131 -9.84 -12.84 -0.28
CA THR A 131 -8.55 -13.26 -0.83
C THR A 131 -8.77 -14.24 -1.99
N ALA A 132 -9.64 -15.25 -1.81
CA ALA A 132 -9.97 -16.19 -2.86
C ALA A 132 -10.58 -15.49 -4.09
N VAL A 133 -11.45 -14.49 -3.90
CA VAL A 133 -11.97 -13.66 -5.00
C VAL A 133 -10.83 -12.98 -5.75
N VAL A 134 -9.92 -12.29 -5.06
CA VAL A 134 -8.78 -11.61 -5.71
C VAL A 134 -7.89 -12.59 -6.47
N LYS A 135 -7.54 -13.73 -5.85
CA LYS A 135 -6.66 -14.76 -6.44
C LYS A 135 -7.26 -15.46 -7.67
N THR A 136 -8.58 -15.43 -7.84
CA THR A 136 -9.27 -16.12 -8.94
C THR A 136 -9.88 -15.20 -10.00
N THR A 137 -9.95 -13.88 -9.73
CA THR A 137 -10.55 -12.91 -10.66
C THR A 137 -9.55 -12.53 -11.76
N ALA A 138 -9.90 -12.81 -13.01
CA ALA A 138 -9.13 -12.37 -14.17
C ALA A 138 -9.07 -10.83 -14.27
N GLY A 139 -7.95 -10.28 -14.73
CA GLY A 139 -7.73 -8.83 -14.80
C GLY A 139 -6.95 -8.25 -13.61
N LEU A 140 -6.73 -9.03 -12.54
CA LEU A 140 -5.85 -8.67 -11.41
C LEU A 140 -4.47 -9.36 -11.47
N GLY A 141 -4.21 -10.10 -12.55
CA GLY A 141 -2.96 -10.82 -12.76
C GLY A 141 -1.81 -9.91 -13.23
N PRO A 142 -0.57 -10.44 -13.25
CA PRO A 142 -0.22 -11.83 -12.92
C PRO A 142 -0.15 -12.10 -11.41
N ASP A 143 -0.14 -11.07 -10.56
CA ASP A 143 0.21 -11.23 -9.15
C ASP A 143 -0.97 -11.56 -8.24
N HIS A 144 -2.15 -11.01 -8.55
CA HIS A 144 -3.33 -11.10 -7.69
C HIS A 144 -3.00 -10.73 -6.23
N TYR A 145 -2.26 -9.65 -6.05
CA TYR A 145 -1.69 -9.29 -4.74
C TYR A 145 -2.78 -8.80 -3.77
N VAL A 146 -2.67 -9.17 -2.51
CA VAL A 146 -3.61 -8.81 -1.45
C VAL A 146 -2.86 -8.11 -0.33
N VAL A 147 -3.27 -6.89 -0.02
CA VAL A 147 -2.78 -6.15 1.14
C VAL A 147 -3.94 -5.89 2.10
N HIS A 148 -3.73 -6.11 3.39
CA HIS A 148 -4.66 -5.73 4.45
C HIS A 148 -4.15 -4.50 5.19
N ASN A 149 -5.03 -3.55 5.48
CA ASN A 149 -4.73 -2.44 6.36
C ASN A 149 -5.65 -2.42 7.58
N PRO A 150 -5.18 -2.95 8.73
CA PRO A 150 -5.81 -2.73 10.02
C PRO A 150 -5.34 -1.47 10.76
N GLY A 151 -4.32 -0.76 10.23
CA GLY A 151 -3.69 0.42 10.83
C GLY A 151 -2.82 0.14 12.06
N THR A 152 -2.80 -1.10 12.55
CA THR A 152 -2.08 -1.54 13.76
C THR A 152 -2.00 -3.07 13.78
N ILE A 153 -1.25 -3.66 14.71
CA ILE A 153 -1.07 -5.11 14.80
C ILE A 153 -2.43 -5.83 14.95
N PRO A 154 -2.81 -6.71 13.99
CA PRO A 154 -3.96 -7.57 14.13
C PRO A 154 -3.61 -8.89 14.84
N ASP A 155 -4.60 -9.72 15.15
CA ASP A 155 -4.35 -11.10 15.53
C ASP A 155 -3.56 -11.82 14.42
N ALA A 156 -2.49 -12.51 14.80
CA ALA A 156 -1.56 -13.12 13.85
C ALA A 156 -2.20 -14.15 12.91
N ARG A 157 -3.38 -14.71 13.26
CA ARG A 157 -4.12 -15.63 12.39
C ARG A 157 -4.65 -14.98 11.12
N TYR A 158 -4.73 -13.64 11.06
CA TYR A 158 -5.09 -12.93 9.84
C TYR A 158 -3.91 -12.75 8.88
N LEU A 159 -2.66 -12.76 9.35
CA LEU A 159 -1.49 -12.48 8.50
C LEU A 159 -1.34 -13.43 7.30
N PRO A 160 -1.62 -14.74 7.41
CA PRO A 160 -1.55 -15.65 6.26
C PRO A 160 -2.64 -15.43 5.20
N THR A 161 -3.63 -14.58 5.46
CA THR A 161 -4.70 -14.29 4.49
C THR A 161 -4.31 -13.21 3.49
N ALA A 162 -3.22 -12.47 3.70
CA ALA A 162 -2.73 -11.46 2.78
C ALA A 162 -1.26 -11.73 2.40
N ASP A 163 -0.83 -11.15 1.28
CA ASP A 163 0.59 -11.14 0.92
C ASP A 163 1.36 -10.16 1.83
N SER A 164 0.73 -9.05 2.23
CA SER A 164 1.28 -8.06 3.16
C SER A 164 0.19 -7.42 4.03
N THR A 165 0.52 -7.02 5.25
CA THR A 165 -0.39 -6.38 6.21
C THR A 165 0.24 -5.12 6.77
N VAL A 166 -0.45 -3.98 6.69
CA VAL A 166 -0.05 -2.72 7.33
C VAL A 166 -0.27 -2.82 8.84
N VAL A 167 0.75 -3.24 9.58
CA VAL A 167 0.67 -3.48 11.03
C VAL A 167 1.06 -2.26 11.86
N PHE A 168 1.46 -1.18 11.20
CA PHE A 168 1.73 0.11 11.82
C PHE A 168 1.36 1.22 10.83
N GLU A 169 0.42 2.08 11.24
CA GLU A 169 0.05 3.29 10.53
C GLU A 169 -0.17 4.40 11.55
N ALA A 170 0.87 5.19 11.83
CA ALA A 170 0.80 6.27 12.81
C ALA A 170 1.94 7.27 12.64
N THR A 171 1.95 8.26 13.53
CA THR A 171 3.00 9.28 13.59
C THR A 171 4.36 8.69 13.98
N TYR A 172 5.43 9.39 13.61
CA TYR A 172 6.78 9.12 14.09
C TYR A 172 6.88 9.12 15.63
N GLU A 173 6.16 10.01 16.30
CA GLU A 173 6.13 10.06 17.77
C GLU A 173 5.56 8.76 18.35
N THR A 174 4.40 8.30 17.84
CA THR A 174 3.83 7.00 18.24
C THR A 174 4.75 5.83 17.91
N PHE A 175 5.51 5.90 16.81
CA PHE A 175 6.52 4.89 16.48
C PHE A 175 7.58 4.80 17.59
N LEU A 176 8.09 5.94 18.07
CA LEU A 176 9.05 5.98 19.16
C LEU A 176 8.46 5.50 20.50
N GLU A 177 7.26 5.96 20.84
CA GLU A 177 6.56 5.59 22.09
C GLU A 177 6.33 4.08 22.18
N ARG A 178 5.99 3.44 21.05
CA ARG A 178 5.81 1.98 20.95
C ARG A 178 7.13 1.22 20.75
N GLN A 179 8.26 1.83 21.11
CA GLN A 179 9.59 1.24 21.03
C GLN A 179 10.05 0.89 19.59
N GLY A 180 9.50 1.55 18.59
CA GLY A 180 9.86 1.47 17.18
C GLY A 180 9.83 0.05 16.64
N ALA A 181 10.95 -0.40 16.06
CA ALA A 181 11.07 -1.72 15.45
C ALA A 181 10.87 -2.89 16.44
N LYS A 182 10.92 -2.67 17.76
CA LYS A 182 10.68 -3.75 18.74
C LYS A 182 9.23 -4.24 18.71
N LEU A 183 8.27 -3.33 18.49
CA LEU A 183 6.84 -3.64 18.38
C LEU A 183 6.56 -4.79 17.41
N PHE A 184 7.25 -4.79 16.27
CA PHE A 184 7.06 -5.78 15.21
C PHE A 184 7.56 -7.18 15.59
N LYS A 185 8.55 -7.26 16.50
CA LYS A 185 9.10 -8.54 16.95
C LYS A 185 8.18 -9.27 17.92
N GLU A 186 7.21 -8.57 18.49
CA GLU A 186 6.23 -9.12 19.42
C GLU A 186 5.06 -9.77 18.69
N ILE A 187 4.95 -9.61 17.36
CA ILE A 187 3.90 -10.22 16.55
C ILE A 187 4.22 -11.72 16.38
N PRO A 188 3.44 -12.62 17.01
CA PRO A 188 3.73 -14.05 16.97
C PRO A 188 3.53 -14.60 15.55
N ASN A 189 4.30 -15.62 15.18
CA ASN A 189 4.19 -16.34 13.91
C ASN A 189 4.22 -15.44 12.66
N SER A 190 4.94 -14.32 12.72
CA SER A 190 5.08 -13.38 11.63
C SER A 190 6.49 -13.38 11.04
N THR A 191 6.58 -12.99 9.77
CA THR A 191 7.84 -12.72 9.08
C THR A 191 7.79 -11.35 8.45
N ARG A 192 8.93 -10.66 8.30
CA ARG A 192 8.93 -9.29 7.77
C ARG A 192 8.24 -9.17 6.41
N SER A 193 8.32 -10.21 5.57
CA SER A 193 7.71 -10.28 4.25
C SER A 193 6.19 -10.17 4.27
N GLN A 194 5.56 -10.39 5.43
CA GLN A 194 4.11 -10.23 5.62
C GLN A 194 3.72 -8.84 6.15
N LEU A 195 4.69 -7.96 6.43
CA LEU A 195 4.48 -6.75 7.21
C LEU A 195 4.80 -5.51 6.39
N CYS A 196 3.87 -4.55 6.43
CA CYS A 196 4.02 -3.19 5.93
C CYS A 196 4.02 -2.20 7.11
N ALA A 197 4.79 -1.11 6.98
CA ALA A 197 4.86 -0.04 7.95
C ALA A 197 4.71 1.33 7.28
N VAL A 198 3.81 2.14 7.84
CA VAL A 198 3.47 3.48 7.38
C VAL A 198 3.75 4.45 8.52
N VAL A 199 4.78 5.29 8.36
CA VAL A 199 5.21 6.27 9.37
C VAL A 199 5.08 7.67 8.79
N HIS A 200 4.11 8.45 9.26
CA HIS A 200 3.92 9.83 8.84
C HIS A 200 4.31 10.82 9.95
N SER A 201 4.18 12.13 9.69
CA SER A 201 4.50 13.19 10.65
C SER A 201 5.95 13.08 11.19
N VAL A 202 6.91 12.68 10.35
CA VAL A 202 8.32 12.70 10.72
C VAL A 202 8.80 14.15 10.82
N PRO A 203 9.35 14.61 11.96
CA PRO A 203 9.83 15.98 12.08
C PRO A 203 10.93 16.29 11.07
N ASP A 204 10.95 17.50 10.50
CA ASP A 204 12.00 17.93 9.54
C ASP A 204 13.43 17.78 10.11
N SER A 205 13.59 17.86 11.44
CA SER A 205 14.87 17.64 12.12
C SER A 205 15.39 16.19 12.07
N VAL A 206 14.57 15.25 11.62
CA VAL A 206 14.95 13.87 11.29
C VAL A 206 15.32 13.84 9.81
N GLU A 207 16.54 14.28 9.53
CA GLU A 207 17.14 14.37 8.19
C GLU A 207 18.52 13.66 8.17
N GLY A 208 19.07 13.43 6.98
CA GLY A 208 20.41 12.88 6.79
C GLY A 208 20.64 11.56 7.55
N HIS A 209 21.61 11.53 8.47
CA HIS A 209 21.95 10.30 9.19
C HIS A 209 20.81 9.81 10.10
N LYS A 210 20.01 10.71 10.70
CA LYS A 210 18.87 10.33 11.55
C LYS A 210 17.77 9.69 10.70
N PHE A 211 17.51 10.27 9.52
CA PHE A 211 16.53 9.72 8.60
C PHE A 211 16.96 8.36 8.06
N ARG A 212 18.24 8.24 7.66
CA ARG A 212 18.85 6.96 7.29
C ARG A 212 18.69 5.90 8.38
N ASP A 213 18.91 6.26 9.63
CA ASP A 213 18.80 5.31 10.75
C ASP A 213 17.35 4.90 11.02
N LEU A 214 16.38 5.80 10.84
CA LEU A 214 14.95 5.46 10.85
C LEU A 214 14.62 4.46 9.74
N VAL A 215 14.95 4.78 8.48
CA VAL A 215 14.70 3.90 7.32
C VAL A 215 15.35 2.53 7.54
N LYS A 216 16.61 2.49 8.00
CA LYS A 216 17.32 1.25 8.30
C LYS A 216 16.65 0.43 9.42
N GLN A 217 16.04 1.07 10.40
CA GLN A 217 15.34 0.37 11.49
C GLN A 217 14.04 -0.26 10.99
N VAL A 218 13.22 0.48 10.24
CA VAL A 218 11.96 -0.03 9.68
C VAL A 218 12.24 -1.13 8.64
N ARG A 219 13.29 -0.95 7.82
CA ARG A 219 13.83 -1.98 6.91
C ARG A 219 14.34 -3.26 7.58
N LYS A 220 14.33 -3.39 8.90
CA LYS A 220 14.61 -4.68 9.54
C LYS A 220 13.35 -5.48 9.85
N VAL A 221 12.18 -4.84 9.81
CA VAL A 221 10.95 -5.41 10.38
C VAL A 221 9.75 -5.41 9.45
N ALA A 222 9.70 -4.56 8.43
CA ALA A 222 8.61 -4.53 7.44
C ALA A 222 9.15 -4.53 6.01
N ASP A 223 8.67 -5.40 5.14
CA ASP A 223 9.15 -5.55 3.75
C ASP A 223 8.54 -4.52 2.79
N GLU A 224 7.48 -3.84 3.20
CA GLU A 224 6.87 -2.71 2.49
C GLU A 224 6.83 -1.49 3.42
N ILE A 225 7.26 -0.33 2.94
CA ILE A 225 7.48 0.84 3.81
C ILE A 225 7.05 2.12 3.13
N PHE A 226 6.29 2.95 3.86
CA PHE A 226 6.07 4.37 3.54
C PHE A 226 6.56 5.23 4.70
N ILE A 227 7.38 6.24 4.41
CA ILE A 227 7.77 7.25 5.39
C ILE A 227 7.62 8.65 4.78
N THR A 228 6.99 9.56 5.51
CA THR A 228 6.83 10.96 5.07
C THR A 228 6.95 11.94 6.24
N HIS A 229 7.50 13.11 5.94
CA HIS A 229 7.60 14.25 6.85
C HIS A 229 6.31 15.06 6.97
N LEU A 230 5.35 14.84 6.06
CA LEU A 230 4.05 15.50 6.13
C LEU A 230 3.26 15.04 7.36
N ASP A 231 2.68 16.00 8.07
CA ASP A 231 1.74 15.77 9.18
C ASP A 231 0.27 16.01 8.80
N THR A 232 0.05 16.59 7.63
CA THR A 232 -1.25 16.92 7.04
C THR A 232 -1.25 16.44 5.59
N ASP A 233 -2.38 15.93 5.10
CA ASP A 233 -2.54 15.43 3.73
C ASP A 233 -1.41 14.47 3.29
N TYR A 234 -0.89 13.67 4.24
CA TYR A 234 0.32 12.87 4.10
C TYR A 234 0.22 11.72 3.08
N TYR A 235 -0.99 11.41 2.58
CA TYR A 235 -1.23 10.51 1.45
C TYR A 235 -1.65 11.24 0.17
N ALA A 236 -1.99 12.52 0.27
CA ALA A 236 -2.47 13.36 -0.82
C ALA A 236 -1.42 14.39 -1.28
N SER A 237 -0.17 14.26 -0.81
CA SER A 237 0.98 15.07 -1.21
C SER A 237 2.30 14.33 -0.97
N PHE A 238 3.37 14.79 -1.63
CA PHE A 238 4.72 14.25 -1.43
C PHE A 238 5.48 15.10 -0.41
N GLY A 239 6.08 14.44 0.59
CA GLY A 239 6.91 15.12 1.59
C GLY A 239 8.20 15.68 1.03
N SER A 240 8.77 16.67 1.71
CA SER A 240 9.99 17.38 1.31
C SER A 240 11.19 16.46 1.09
N GLN A 241 11.29 15.36 1.84
CA GLN A 241 12.36 14.36 1.72
C GLN A 241 11.91 13.08 0.99
N TRP A 242 10.88 13.14 0.14
CA TRP A 242 10.39 11.98 -0.63
C TRP A 242 11.50 11.33 -1.49
N GLU A 243 12.29 12.14 -2.20
CA GLU A 243 13.39 11.61 -3.03
C GLU A 243 14.49 10.97 -2.17
N GLU A 244 14.87 11.60 -1.05
CA GLU A 244 15.86 11.04 -0.11
C GLU A 244 15.38 9.72 0.51
N PHE A 245 14.09 9.62 0.85
CA PHE A 245 13.48 8.38 1.33
C PHE A 245 13.69 7.24 0.33
N VAL A 246 13.35 7.45 -0.94
CA VAL A 246 13.48 6.42 -1.98
C VAL A 246 14.95 6.11 -2.26
N GLU A 247 15.84 7.11 -2.23
CA GLU A 247 17.29 6.88 -2.35
C GLU A 247 17.81 5.97 -1.21
N LEU A 248 17.36 6.20 0.03
CA LEU A 248 17.70 5.36 1.18
C LEU A 248 17.12 3.94 1.06
N MET A 249 15.96 3.77 0.42
CA MET A 249 15.36 2.47 0.12
C MET A 249 16.16 1.71 -0.96
N ALA A 250 16.72 2.40 -1.95
CA ALA A 250 17.56 1.82 -3.00
C ALA A 250 18.92 1.30 -2.49
N ARG A 251 19.47 1.92 -1.45
CA ARG A 251 20.79 1.56 -0.90
C ARG A 251 20.82 0.13 -0.34
N SER A 252 21.95 -0.55 -0.56
CA SER A 252 22.27 -1.86 0.04
C SER A 252 22.52 -1.77 1.54
#